data_AF-A0A2A2Y595-F1
#
_entry.id   AF-A0A2A2Y595-F1
#
_cell.length_a   1.000
_cell.length_b   1.000
_cell.length_c   1.000
_cell.angle_alpha   90.00
_cell.angle_beta   90.00
_cell.angle_gamma   90.00
#
_symmetry.space_group_name_H-M   'P 1'
#
loop_
_entity.id
_entity.type
_entity.pdbx_description
1 polymer ?
#
loop_
_entity_poly.entity_id
_entity_poly.type
_entity_poly.pdbx_seq_one_letter_code
_entity_poly.pdbx_strand_id
1 'polypeptide(L)' 'MEKADAQTRLFGEAAALDSIGLVTLIADLEEDIRVATGKTVTLADEKAMSRLTSPFRRVDLLAEYVVEITRN' A
#
# COMPACT_ATOMS: atom_id res chain seq x y z
N MET A 1 -5.06 -22.98 -0.28
CA MET A 1 -4.26 -21.74 -0.42
C MET A 1 -5.24 -20.61 -0.47
N GLU A 2 -5.23 -19.74 0.53
CA GLU A 2 -6.06 -18.53 0.52
C GLU A 2 -5.49 -17.59 -0.55
N LYS A 3 -6.34 -17.16 -1.50
CA LYS A 3 -5.92 -16.24 -2.55
C LYS A 3 -6.33 -14.84 -2.13
N ALA A 4 -5.36 -13.93 -2.06
CA ALA A 4 -5.66 -12.51 -1.98
C ALA A 4 -6.24 -12.03 -3.33
N ASP A 5 -7.20 -11.11 -3.24
CA ASP A 5 -7.84 -10.43 -4.36
C ASP A 5 -7.86 -8.91 -4.15
N ALA A 6 -8.42 -8.19 -5.13
CA ALA A 6 -8.52 -6.73 -5.09
C ALA A 6 -9.32 -6.19 -3.89
N GLN A 7 -10.23 -7.00 -3.31
CA GLN A 7 -11.07 -6.61 -2.18
C GLN A 7 -10.48 -7.03 -0.83
N THR A 8 -9.32 -7.68 -0.83
CA THR A 8 -8.64 -8.14 0.38
C THR A 8 -8.22 -6.95 1.25
N ARG A 9 -8.62 -6.98 2.53
CA ARG A 9 -8.28 -5.93 3.48
C ARG A 9 -6.84 -6.06 3.94
N LEU A 10 -6.14 -4.93 3.92
CA LEU A 10 -4.75 -4.80 4.35
C LEU A 10 -4.61 -4.14 5.72
N PHE A 11 -5.62 -3.39 6.20
CA PHE A 11 -5.59 -2.74 7.50
C PHE A 11 -6.96 -2.71 8.20
N GLY A 12 -6.95 -2.81 9.54
CA GLY A 12 -8.12 -2.75 10.43
C GLY A 12 -8.48 -4.08 11.09
N GLU A 13 -9.58 -4.10 11.84
CA GLU A 13 -10.00 -5.19 12.75
C GLU A 13 -10.20 -6.57 12.06
N ALA A 14 -10.31 -6.61 10.73
CA ALA A 14 -10.48 -7.83 9.94
C ALA A 14 -9.39 -8.01 8.86
N ALA A 15 -8.28 -7.29 8.97
CA ALA A 15 -7.15 -7.44 8.05
C ALA A 15 -6.24 -8.60 8.46
N ALA A 16 -5.63 -9.24 7.47
CA ALA A 16 -4.64 -10.30 7.71
C ALA A 16 -3.29 -9.75 8.20
N LEU A 17 -3.03 -8.46 7.99
CA LEU A 17 -1.81 -7.79 8.40
C LEU A 17 -2.05 -7.00 9.69
N ASP A 18 -1.11 -7.12 10.61
CA ASP A 18 -0.98 -6.19 11.74
C ASP A 18 -0.24 -4.91 11.30
N SER A 19 -0.06 -3.98 12.22
CA SER A 19 0.62 -2.71 11.92
C SER A 19 2.06 -2.88 11.41
N ILE A 20 2.78 -3.91 11.88
CA ILE A 20 4.17 -4.15 11.47
C ILE A 20 4.21 -4.80 10.09
N GLY A 21 3.37 -5.81 9.85
CA GLY A 21 3.25 -6.45 8.55
C GLY A 21 2.82 -5.46 7.46
N LEU A 22 1.99 -4.48 7.80
CA LEU A 22 1.64 -3.40 6.87
C LEU A 22 2.85 -2.50 6.56
N VAL A 23 3.62 -2.10 7.57
CA VAL A 23 4.84 -1.29 7.36
C VAL A 23 5.86 -2.03 6.50
N THR A 24 6.06 -3.32 6.75
CA THR A 24 6.94 -4.16 5.93
C THR A 24 6.46 -4.23 4.48
N LEU A 25 5.17 -4.50 4.26
CA LEU A 25 4.58 -4.50 2.92
C LEU A 25 4.83 -3.18 2.18
N ILE A 26 4.66 -2.05 2.87
CA ILE A 26 4.86 -0.73 2.28
C ILE A 26 6.33 -0.52 1.90
N ALA A 27 7.27 -0.86 2.78
CA ALA A 27 8.70 -0.72 2.51
C ALA A 27 9.15 -1.60 1.33
N ASP A 28 8.69 -2.86 1.28
CA ASP A 28 8.97 -3.77 0.16
C ASP A 28 8.39 -3.22 -1.16
N LEU A 29 7.19 -2.64 -1.12
CA LEU A 29 6.55 -2.06 -2.29
C LEU A 29 7.27 -0.80 -2.80
N GLU A 30 7.76 0.06 -1.91
CA GLU A 30 8.59 1.22 -2.26
C GLU A 30 9.91 0.79 -2.91
N GLU A 31 10.52 -0.29 -2.41
CA GLU A 31 11.69 -0.92 -3.00
C GLU A 31 11.41 -1.42 -4.41
N ASP A 32 10.36 -2.23 -4.57
CA ASP A 32 9.99 -2.84 -5.84
C ASP A 32 9.66 -1.78 -6.89
N ILE A 33 8.95 -0.71 -6.52
CA ILE A 33 8.68 0.42 -7.40
C ILE A 33 9.99 1.08 -7.85
N ARG A 34 10.92 1.30 -6.92
CA ARG A 34 12.20 1.91 -7.24
C ARG A 34 13.03 1.05 -8.18
N VAL A 35 13.08 -0.27 -7.93
CA VAL A 35 13.79 -1.21 -8.80
C VAL A 35 13.15 -1.28 -10.18
N ALA A 36 11.83 -1.32 -10.26
CA ALA A 36 11.10 -1.47 -11.52
C ALA A 36 11.07 -0.18 -12.38
N THR A 37 11.02 0.99 -11.74
CA THR A 37 10.78 2.27 -12.42
C THR A 37 11.94 3.25 -12.33
N GLY A 38 12.90 3.03 -11.43
CA GLY A 38 13.96 3.98 -11.09
C GLY A 38 13.50 5.18 -10.25
N LYS A 39 12.19 5.27 -9.90
CA LYS A 39 11.64 6.36 -9.10
C LYS A 39 11.62 5.99 -7.62
N THR A 40 12.15 6.85 -6.77
CA THR A 40 11.96 6.75 -5.31
C THR A 40 10.64 7.41 -4.95
N VAL A 41 9.74 6.65 -4.33
CA VAL A 41 8.44 7.13 -3.84
C VAL A 41 8.34 6.90 -2.34
N THR A 42 7.52 7.70 -1.67
CA THR A 42 7.15 7.49 -0.26
C THR A 42 5.64 7.29 -0.22
N LEU A 43 5.22 6.05 -0.01
CA LEU A 43 3.82 5.66 0.13
C LEU A 43 3.31 6.02 1.52
N ALA A 44 4.09 5.74 2.57
CA ALA A 44 3.71 6.01 3.97
C ALA A 44 3.93 7.47 4.39
N ASP A 45 3.49 8.43 3.58
CA ASP A 45 3.51 9.84 4.00
C ASP A 45 2.36 10.14 5.00
N GLU A 46 2.55 11.18 5.82
CA GLU A 46 1.54 11.58 6.82
C GLU A 46 0.19 11.96 6.19
N LYS A 47 0.18 12.39 4.91
CA LYS A 47 -1.05 12.72 4.19
C LYS A 47 -1.81 11.44 3.81
N ALA A 48 -1.14 10.41 3.33
CA ALA A 48 -1.71 9.11 2.98
C ALA A 48 -2.35 8.44 4.20
N MET A 49 -1.71 8.57 5.35
CA MET A 49 -2.19 8.04 6.63
C MET A 49 -3.36 8.84 7.22
N SER A 50 -3.44 10.15 6.93
CA SER A 50 -4.52 11.03 7.43
C SER A 50 -5.67 11.27 6.44
N ARG A 51 -5.58 10.77 5.20
CA ARG A 51 -6.67 10.81 4.21
C ARG A 51 -7.92 10.10 4.77
N LEU A 52 -9.09 10.69 4.51
CA LEU A 52 -10.41 10.16 4.91
C LEU A 52 -10.60 8.69 4.49
N THR A 53 -10.08 8.35 3.30
CA THR A 53 -9.97 6.98 2.80
C THR A 53 -8.49 6.63 2.70
N SER A 54 -7.96 5.95 3.71
CA SER A 54 -6.58 5.47 3.69
C SER A 54 -6.38 4.45 2.54
N PRO A 55 -5.34 4.63 1.70
CA PRO A 55 -5.03 3.70 0.60
C PRO A 55 -4.60 2.32 1.11
N PHE A 56 -4.18 2.22 2.37
CA PHE A 56 -3.73 0.99 3.00
C PHE A 56 -4.86 0.09 3.51
N ARG A 57 -6.12 0.45 3.25
CA ARG A 57 -7.27 -0.33 3.73
C ARG A 57 -7.48 -1.62 2.92
N ARG A 58 -7.22 -1.59 1.62
CA ARG A 58 -7.57 -2.67 0.68
C ARG A 58 -6.64 -2.68 -0.54
N VAL A 59 -6.46 -3.85 -1.15
CA VAL A 59 -5.49 -4.06 -2.24
C VAL A 59 -5.76 -3.16 -3.46
N ASP A 60 -7.00 -3.02 -3.90
CA ASP A 60 -7.38 -2.13 -5.00
C ASP A 60 -7.02 -0.66 -4.74
N LEU A 61 -7.33 -0.14 -3.54
CA LEU A 61 -7.04 1.24 -3.14
C LEU A 61 -5.53 1.49 -3.10
N LEU A 62 -4.75 0.51 -2.63
CA LEU A 62 -3.29 0.60 -2.62
C LEU A 62 -2.74 0.64 -4.05
N ALA A 63 -3.25 -0.22 -4.94
CA ALA A 63 -2.83 -0.26 -6.33
C ALA A 63 -3.14 1.05 -7.06
N GLU A 64 -4.34 1.61 -6.87
CA GLU A 64 -4.72 2.93 -7.40
C GLU A 64 -3.77 4.03 -6.91
N TYR A 65 -3.45 4.03 -5.62
CA TYR A 65 -2.57 5.03 -5.03
C TYR A 65 -1.12 4.94 -5.54
N VAL A 66 -0.59 3.73 -5.71
CA VAL A 66 0.74 3.52 -6.32
C VAL A 66 0.79 4.09 -7.74
N VAL A 67 -0.26 3.85 -8.53
CA VAL A 67 -0.36 4.38 -9.89
C VAL A 67 -0.45 5.91 -9.90
N GLU A 68 -1.19 6.50 -8.96
CA GLU A 68 -1.27 7.97 -8.78
C GLU A 68 0.12 8.57 -8.55
N ILE A 69 0.89 8.02 -7.61
CA ILE A 69 2.20 8.58 -7.24
C ILE A 69 3.25 8.36 -8.33
N THR A 70 3.27 7.17 -8.95
CA THR A 70 4.30 6.83 -9.94
C THR A 70 4.11 7.52 -11.29
N ARG A 71 2.91 8.05 -11.59
CA ARG A 71 2.64 8.84 -12.80
C ARG A 71 3.16 10.27 -12.72
N ASN A 72 3.34 10.80 -11.51
CA ASN A 72 3.86 12.15 -11.28
C ASN A 72 5.40 12.21 -11.46
#